data_AF-A0A8S3C1Q5-F1
#
_entry.id   AF-A0A8S3C1Q5-F1
#
_cell.length_a   1.000
_cell.length_b   1.000
_cell.length_c   1.000
_cell.angle_alpha   90.00
_cell.angle_beta   90.00
_cell.angle_gamma   90.00
#
_symmetry.space_group_name_H-M   'P 1'
#
loop_
_entity.id
_entity.type
_entity.pdbx_description
1 polymer ?
#
loop_
_entity_poly.entity_id
_entity_poly.type
_entity_poly.pdbx_seq_one_letter_code
_entity_poly.pdbx_strand_id
1 'polypeptide(L)'
;MIRLHVDNQQVFEHIILQYFYFAIVLYVCQVRPEINEYFIDDYKVENEKKNWDYVLDRLLNSTLMNDAHVVKVIRSLRELEKVYGSKSEFYLKTAVKTVDNFNIKHRWIGISDDERQLNVVKSS
;
A
#
# COMPACT_ATOMS: atom_id res chain seq x y z
N MET A 1 -4.82 -42.15 29.73
CA MET A 1 -4.58 -41.69 28.34
C MET A 1 -5.94 -41.54 27.67
N ILE A 2 -6.48 -40.32 27.58
CA ILE A 2 -7.82 -40.09 27.03
C ILE A 2 -7.70 -40.10 25.50
N ARG A 3 -8.35 -41.06 24.84
CA ARG A 3 -8.44 -41.10 23.37
C ARG A 3 -9.60 -40.21 22.96
N LEU A 4 -9.32 -39.02 22.42
CA LEU A 4 -10.35 -38.17 21.83
C LEU A 4 -10.99 -38.96 20.68
N HIS A 5 -12.28 -39.27 20.80
CA HIS A 5 -13.06 -39.87 19.73
C HIS A 5 -13.38 -38.76 18.72
N VAL A 6 -12.46 -38.55 17.78
CA VAL A 6 -12.69 -37.66 16.64
C VAL A 6 -13.50 -38.43 15.63
N ASP A 7 -14.72 -37.97 15.38
CA ASP A 7 -15.62 -38.61 14.43
C ASP A 7 -15.11 -38.35 13.00
N ASN A 8 -15.22 -39.34 12.12
CA ASN A 8 -14.67 -39.23 10.75
C ASN A 8 -15.26 -38.02 10.01
N GLN A 9 -16.52 -37.69 10.29
CA GLN A 9 -17.20 -36.53 9.73
C GLN A 9 -16.51 -35.20 10.10
N GLN A 10 -16.06 -35.05 11.36
CA GLN A 10 -15.35 -33.84 11.80
C GLN A 10 -14.01 -33.70 11.09
N VAL A 11 -13.31 -34.82 10.84
CA VAL A 11 -12.04 -34.82 10.10
C VAL A 11 -12.26 -34.28 8.68
N PHE A 12 -13.31 -34.71 7.99
CA PHE A 12 -13.62 -34.23 6.64
C PHE A 12 -13.96 -32.74 6.62
N GLU A 13 -14.76 -32.26 7.58
CA GLU A 13 -15.10 -30.84 7.71
C GLU A 13 -13.85 -29.98 7.91
N HIS A 14 -12.93 -30.41 8.79
CA HIS A 14 -11.67 -29.71 9.02
C HIS A 14 -10.75 -29.69 7.78
N ILE A 15 -10.67 -30.80 7.03
CA ILE A 15 -9.85 -30.87 5.81
C ILE A 15 -10.40 -29.91 4.73
N ILE A 16 -11.72 -29.86 4.56
CA ILE A 16 -12.35 -28.97 3.57
C ILE A 16 -12.11 -27.51 3.94
N LEU A 17 -12.27 -27.14 5.22
CA LEU A 17 -11.99 -25.78 5.68
C LEU A 17 -10.52 -25.42 5.49
N GLN A 18 -9.59 -26.31 5.84
CA GLN A 18 -8.16 -26.08 5.62
C GLN A 18 -7.83 -25.88 4.14
N TYR A 19 -8.40 -26.70 3.25
CA TYR A 19 -8.22 -26.56 1.82
C TYR A 19 -8.81 -25.24 1.29
N PHE A 20 -9.98 -24.85 1.79
CA PHE A 20 -10.60 -23.58 1.43
C PHE A 20 -9.76 -22.37 1.86
N TYR A 21 -9.22 -22.37 3.08
CA TYR A 21 -8.29 -21.35 3.53
C TYR A 21 -7.02 -21.32 2.68
N PHE A 22 -6.48 -22.48 2.33
CA PHE A 22 -5.32 -22.57 1.44
C PHE A 22 -5.60 -21.99 0.05
N ALA A 23 -6.78 -22.28 -0.52
CA ALA A 23 -7.20 -21.71 -1.81
C ALA A 23 -7.35 -20.18 -1.75
N ILE A 24 -7.92 -19.62 -0.68
CA ILE A 24 -7.99 -18.17 -0.47
C ILE A 24 -6.58 -17.57 -0.39
N VAL A 25 -5.68 -18.18 0.37
CA VAL A 25 -4.30 -17.69 0.51
C VAL A 25 -3.59 -17.71 -0.84
N LEU A 26 -3.70 -18.80 -1.60
CA LEU A 26 -3.14 -18.88 -2.95
C LEU A 26 -3.71 -17.82 -3.87
N TYR A 27 -5.03 -17.60 -3.84
CA TYR A 27 -5.68 -16.57 -4.64
C TYR A 27 -5.16 -15.17 -4.29
N VAL A 28 -5.07 -14.84 -3.00
CA VAL A 28 -4.50 -13.57 -2.54
C VAL A 28 -3.04 -13.43 -2.94
N CYS A 29 -2.24 -14.50 -2.87
CA CYS A 29 -0.85 -14.49 -3.31
C CYS A 29 -0.71 -14.28 -4.82
N GLN A 30 -1.59 -14.86 -5.63
CA GLN A 30 -1.59 -14.70 -7.10
C GLN A 30 -2.00 -13.29 -7.53
N VAL A 31 -2.95 -12.68 -6.82
CA VAL A 31 -3.47 -11.34 -7.14
C VAL A 31 -2.67 -10.23 -6.44
N ARG A 32 -1.67 -10.58 -5.63
CA ARG A 32 -0.84 -9.59 -4.93
C ARG A 32 -0.09 -8.73 -5.95
N PRO A 33 -0.25 -7.40 -5.93
CA PRO A 33 0.55 -6.51 -6.75
C PRO A 33 2.03 -6.66 -6.42
N GLU A 34 2.89 -6.68 -7.45
CA GLU A 34 4.32 -6.63 -7.24
C GLU A 34 4.71 -5.31 -6.57
N ILE A 35 5.46 -5.39 -5.48
CA ILE A 35 5.96 -4.21 -4.77
C ILE A 35 7.31 -3.88 -5.38
N ASN A 36 7.36 -2.84 -6.21
CA ASN A 36 8.61 -2.32 -6.74
C ASN A 36 9.25 -1.36 -5.71
N GLU A 37 10.33 -1.82 -5.07
CA GLU A 37 11.08 -1.04 -4.07
C GLU A 37 11.84 0.15 -4.69
N TYR A 38 12.23 0.06 -5.96
CA TYR A 38 12.95 1.12 -6.68
C TYR A 38 12.06 2.27 -7.13
N PHE A 39 10.74 2.12 -7.01
CA PHE A 39 9.77 3.12 -7.46
C PHE A 39 10.00 4.51 -6.83
N ILE A 40 10.56 4.56 -5.62
CA ILE A 40 10.78 5.80 -4.88
C ILE A 40 12.24 6.27 -4.98
N ASP A 41 13.18 5.33 -5.05
CA ASP A 41 14.61 5.65 -5.14
C ASP A 41 14.96 6.38 -6.45
N ASP A 42 14.30 6.02 -7.55
CA ASP A 42 14.49 6.66 -8.86
C ASP A 42 13.78 8.02 -9.01
N TYR A 43 12.95 8.42 -8.04
CA TYR A 43 12.20 9.68 -8.13
C TYR A 43 13.11 10.88 -7.83
N LYS A 44 13.48 11.61 -8.89
CA LYS A 44 14.27 12.84 -8.79
C LYS A 44 13.39 13.99 -8.29
N VAL A 45 13.50 14.28 -7.00
CA VAL A 45 12.91 15.49 -6.40
C VAL A 45 13.87 16.66 -6.61
N GLU A 46 13.38 17.71 -7.27
CA GLU A 46 14.09 19.00 -7.37
C GLU A 46 14.37 19.55 -5.96
N ASN A 47 15.55 20.14 -5.75
CA ASN A 47 15.99 20.58 -4.42
C ASN A 47 14.98 21.54 -3.74
N GLU A 48 14.25 22.33 -4.52
CA GLU A 48 13.25 23.28 -4.04
C GLU A 48 11.96 22.62 -3.50
N LYS A 49 11.70 21.36 -3.90
CA LYS A 49 10.52 20.57 -3.49
C LYS A 49 10.80 19.64 -2.31
N LYS A 50 12.05 19.58 -1.82
CA LYS A 50 12.44 18.80 -0.64
C LYS A 50 12.13 19.51 0.68
N ASN A 51 10.90 19.98 0.84
CA ASN A 51 10.45 20.50 2.13
C ASN A 51 9.05 19.98 2.48
N TRP A 52 8.84 19.66 3.75
CA TRP A 52 7.53 19.33 4.30
C TRP A 52 6.52 20.47 4.14
N ASP A 53 6.97 21.72 4.12
CA ASP A 53 6.10 22.87 3.87
C ASP A 53 5.49 22.82 2.46
N TYR A 54 6.27 22.41 1.45
CA TYR A 54 5.77 22.19 0.09
C TYR A 54 4.70 21.09 0.06
N VAL A 55 4.97 19.96 0.73
CA VAL A 55 4.03 18.84 0.80
C VAL A 55 2.70 19.27 1.45
N LEU A 56 2.77 20.04 2.54
CA LEU A 56 1.59 20.53 3.26
C LEU A 56 0.81 21.56 2.44
N ASP A 57 1.49 22.54 1.85
CA ASP A 57 0.85 23.56 1.02
C ASP A 57 0.12 22.91 -0.17
N ARG A 58 0.80 21.98 -0.86
CA ARG A 58 0.23 21.29 -2.01
C ARG A 58 -0.89 20.32 -1.62
N LEU A 59 -0.82 19.68 -0.45
CA LEU A 59 -1.90 18.86 0.09
C LEU A 59 -3.16 19.69 0.38
N LEU A 60 -3.01 20.85 1.01
CA LEU A 60 -4.12 21.74 1.38
C LEU A 60 -4.74 22.43 0.17
N ASN A 61 -3.91 22.81 -0.81
CA ASN A 61 -4.36 23.50 -2.03
C ASN A 61 -4.85 22.55 -3.14
N SER A 62 -4.90 21.24 -2.89
CA SER A 62 -5.36 20.25 -3.86
C SER A 62 -6.62 19.51 -3.39
N THR A 63 -7.22 18.76 -4.30
CA THR A 63 -8.36 17.88 -4.00
C THR A 63 -8.02 16.78 -2.99
N LEU A 64 -6.72 16.57 -2.70
CA LEU A 64 -6.21 15.60 -1.75
C LEU A 64 -6.65 15.85 -0.31
N MET A 65 -6.91 17.11 0.06
CA MET A 65 -7.41 17.47 1.38
C MET A 65 -8.72 16.74 1.74
N ASN A 66 -9.55 16.44 0.73
CA ASN A 66 -10.85 15.81 0.93
C ASN A 66 -10.76 14.28 1.14
N ASP A 67 -9.57 13.67 0.95
CA ASP A 67 -9.34 12.25 1.14
C ASP A 67 -8.59 11.98 2.46
N ALA A 68 -9.31 11.39 3.41
CA ALA A 68 -8.76 11.07 4.73
C ALA A 68 -7.62 10.03 4.67
N HIS A 69 -7.57 9.17 3.65
CA HIS A 69 -6.50 8.19 3.51
C HIS A 69 -5.19 8.86 3.08
N VAL A 70 -5.25 9.80 2.14
CA VAL A 70 -4.07 10.56 1.71
C VAL A 70 -3.48 11.35 2.88
N VAL A 71 -4.32 12.04 3.65
CA VAL A 71 -3.89 12.79 4.84
C VAL A 71 -3.25 11.87 5.88
N LYS A 72 -3.81 10.68 6.10
CA LYS A 72 -3.22 9.69 7.02
C LYS A 72 -1.86 9.22 6.54
N VAL A 73 -1.71 8.88 5.26
CA VAL A 73 -0.43 8.42 4.69
C VAL A 73 0.64 9.49 4.85
N ILE A 74 0.36 10.74 4.49
CA ILE A 74 1.33 11.85 4.60
C ILE A 74 1.71 12.11 6.07
N ARG A 75 0.72 12.07 6.98
CA ARG A 75 0.97 12.18 8.42
C ARG A 75 1.87 11.04 8.91
N SER A 76 1.59 9.80 8.52
CA SER A 76 2.40 8.64 8.89
C SER A 76 3.83 8.77 8.39
N LEU A 77 4.04 9.19 7.14
CA LEU A 77 5.40 9.40 6.59
C LEU A 77 6.18 10.47 7.38
N ARG A 78 5.52 11.57 7.75
CA ARG A 78 6.12 12.64 8.56
C ARG A 78 6.51 12.15 9.95
N GLU A 79 5.63 11.39 10.62
CA GLU A 79 5.94 10.85 11.95
C GLU A 79 7.01 9.75 11.89
N LEU A 80 7.01 8.92 10.84
CA LEU A 80 8.05 7.91 10.62
C LEU A 80 9.43 8.55 10.42
N GLU A 81 9.52 9.65 9.66
CA GLU A 81 10.79 10.36 9.52
C GLU A 81 11.28 10.94 10.85
N LYS A 82 10.39 11.44 11.71
CA LYS A 82 10.78 11.91 13.05
C LYS A 82 11.29 10.79 13.96
N VAL A 83 10.67 9.61 13.90
CA VAL A 83 11.02 8.47 14.76
C VAL A 83 12.28 7.76 14.28
N TYR A 84 12.37 7.49 12.98
CA TYR A 84 13.43 6.68 12.39
C TYR A 84 14.53 7.49 11.70
N GLY A 85 14.38 8.82 11.63
CA GLY A 85 15.28 9.69 10.89
C GLY A 85 15.09 9.62 9.38
N SER A 86 15.90 10.39 8.66
CA SER A 86 15.84 10.44 7.20
C SER A 86 16.60 9.26 6.58
N LYS A 87 15.89 8.16 6.29
CA LYS A 87 16.46 7.02 5.55
C LYS A 87 16.50 7.39 4.06
N SER A 88 17.62 7.92 3.57
CA SER A 88 17.80 8.32 2.14
C SER A 88 16.73 9.31 1.62
N GLU A 89 16.19 10.14 2.51
CA GLU A 89 15.04 11.04 2.23
C GLU A 89 13.80 10.29 1.70
N PHE A 90 13.72 8.97 1.90
CA PHE A 90 12.67 8.11 1.35
C PHE A 90 11.27 8.62 1.72
N TYR A 91 11.07 8.96 3.01
CA TYR A 91 9.77 9.41 3.51
C TYR A 91 9.32 10.72 2.85
N LEU A 92 10.21 11.70 2.74
CA LEU A 92 9.93 12.98 2.11
C LEU A 92 9.71 12.83 0.60
N LYS A 93 10.56 12.06 -0.09
CA LYS A 93 10.40 11.75 -1.53
C LYS A 93 9.06 11.06 -1.81
N THR A 94 8.68 10.10 -0.95
CA THR A 94 7.38 9.41 -1.04
C THR A 94 6.23 10.41 -0.90
N ALA A 95 6.31 11.31 0.07
CA ALA A 95 5.27 12.31 0.32
C ALA A 95 5.13 13.28 -0.86
N VAL A 96 6.25 13.79 -1.39
CA VAL A 96 6.27 14.66 -2.59
C VAL A 96 5.68 13.93 -3.80
N LYS A 97 6.13 12.70 -4.08
CA LYS A 97 5.62 11.89 -5.19
C LYS A 97 4.12 11.65 -5.10
N THR A 98 3.63 11.40 -3.88
CA THR A 98 2.20 11.20 -3.61
C THR A 98 1.42 12.47 -3.91
N VAL A 99 1.86 13.61 -3.38
CA VAL A 99 1.14 14.87 -3.53
C VAL A 99 1.21 15.42 -4.98
N ASP A 100 2.27 15.13 -5.72
CA ASP A 100 2.42 15.56 -7.12
C ASP A 100 1.61 14.70 -8.11
N ASN A 101 1.57 13.37 -7.90
CA ASN A 101 1.04 12.44 -8.89
C ASN A 101 -0.33 11.85 -8.54
N PHE A 102 -0.74 11.91 -7.27
CA PHE A 102 -2.01 11.33 -6.87
C PHE A 102 -3.15 12.24 -7.32
N ASN A 103 -4.01 11.71 -8.20
CA ASN A 103 -5.22 12.39 -8.63
C ASN A 103 -6.41 11.58 -8.16
N ILE A 104 -7.26 12.16 -7.32
CA ILE A 104 -8.49 11.53 -6.85
C ILE A 104 -9.53 11.68 -7.96
N LYS A 105 -9.34 10.96 -9.07
CA LYS A 105 -10.43 10.72 -10.03
C LYS A 105 -11.39 9.65 -9.50
N HIS A 106 -10.88 8.74 -8.69
CA HIS A 106 -11.63 7.71 -7.98
C HIS A 106 -11.19 7.69 -6.51
N ARG A 107 -12.15 7.60 -5.59
CA ARG A 107 -11.89 7.52 -4.14
C ARG A 107 -11.10 6.25 -3.85
N TRP A 108 -10.06 6.34 -3.03
CA TRP A 108 -9.29 5.17 -2.62
C TRP A 108 -10.11 4.33 -1.63
N ILE A 109 -10.58 3.14 -2.04
CA ILE A 109 -11.44 2.26 -1.24
C ILE A 109 -10.67 1.06 -0.67
N GLY A 110 -9.33 1.04 -0.80
CA GLY A 110 -8.48 -0.09 -0.39
C GLY A 110 -8.36 -1.21 -1.42
N ILE A 111 -9.05 -1.10 -2.56
CA ILE A 111 -8.83 -1.90 -3.78
C ILE A 111 -8.73 -0.87 -4.91
N SER A 112 -7.61 -0.82 -5.62
CA SER A 112 -7.41 0.11 -6.73
C SER A 112 -7.90 -0.52 -8.03
N ASP A 113 -8.93 0.05 -8.67
CA ASP A 113 -9.32 -0.21 -10.07
C ASP A 113 -8.34 0.42 -11.08
N ASP A 114 -7.12 0.76 -10.65
CA ASP A 114 -6.20 1.54 -11.47
C ASP A 114 -5.46 0.60 -12.45
N GLU A 115 -6.02 0.46 -13.66
CA GLU A 115 -5.44 -0.30 -14.78
C GLU A 115 -3.98 0.09 -15.09
N ARG A 116 -3.54 1.27 -14.63
CA ARG A 116 -2.15 1.73 -14.77
C ARG A 116 -1.14 0.83 -14.05
N GLN A 117 -1.51 0.20 -12.94
CA GLN A 117 -0.62 -0.76 -12.25
C GLN A 117 -0.52 -2.08 -13.03
N LEU A 118 -1.54 -2.45 -13.81
CA LEU A 118 -1.54 -3.64 -14.66
C LEU A 118 -0.74 -3.46 -15.95
N ASN A 119 -0.59 -2.22 -16.44
CA ASN A 119 0.14 -1.92 -17.67
C ASN A 119 1.64 -1.69 -17.47
N VAL A 120 2.13 -1.56 -16.22
CA VAL A 120 3.58 -1.56 -15.94
C VAL A 120 4.20 -2.95 -16.20
N VAL A 121 3.39 -4.02 -16.14
CA VAL A 121 3.84 -5.40 -16.38
C VAL A 121 3.83 -5.78 -17.87
N LYS A 122 3.17 -5.01 -18.75
CA LYS A 122 3.03 -5.35 -20.18
C LYS A 122 4.04 -4.67 -21.13
N SER A 123 5.03 -3.94 -20.62
CA SER A 123 6.08 -3.31 -21.45
C SER A 123 7.48 -3.84 -21.15
N SER A 124 7.66 -5.16 -21.22
CA SER A 124 8.98 -5.80 -21.32
C SER A 124 8.92 -6.94 -22.32
#